data_AF-A0A6G2RMJ9-F1
#
_entry.id   AF-A0A6G2RMJ9-F1
#
_cell.length_a   1.000
_cell.length_b   1.000
_cell.length_c   1.000
_cell.angle_alpha   90.00
_cell.angle_beta   90.00
_cell.angle_gamma   90.00
#
_symmetry.space_group_name_H-M   'P 1'
#
loop_
_entity.id
_entity.type
_entity.pdbx_description
1 polymer ?
#
loop_
_entity_poly.entity_id
_entity_poly.type
_entity_poly.pdbx_seq_one_letter_code
_entity_poly.pdbx_strand_id
1 'polypeptide(L)'
;MTSDELRPGPREQLAVVNAAPDLSRSASVRERVVSLATLAVLYAGLVTAMECNLPRIAGVGVYLAALVLLLTWNGHHDDAARRRPHTRLEKAARFGGVVLLSIPATNLIFGGGPDTLIGHLLTAAIPTVCAAVYFVLRWKR
;
A
#
# COMPACT_ATOMS: atom_id res chain seq x y z
N MET A 1 -20.22 -5.67 43.12
CA MET A 1 -20.67 -6.33 41.88
C MET A 1 -19.43 -6.74 41.12
N THR A 2 -19.03 -8.00 41.28
CA THR A 2 -17.92 -8.63 40.57
C THR A 2 -18.47 -9.21 39.28
N SER A 3 -18.12 -8.60 38.15
CA SER A 3 -18.37 -9.18 36.83
C SER A 3 -17.41 -10.35 36.65
N ASP A 4 -17.85 -11.54 37.07
CA ASP A 4 -17.28 -12.81 36.59
C ASP A 4 -17.56 -12.87 35.09
N GLU A 5 -16.57 -12.45 34.29
CA GLU A 5 -16.60 -12.61 32.85
C GLU A 5 -16.74 -14.11 32.53
N LEU A 6 -17.88 -14.47 31.96
CA LEU A 6 -18.13 -15.80 31.40
C LEU A 6 -17.01 -16.09 30.38
N ARG A 7 -15.99 -16.85 30.80
CA ARG A 7 -14.96 -17.32 29.88
C ARG A 7 -15.64 -18.28 28.91
N PRO A 8 -15.56 -18.04 27.59
CA PRO A 8 -16.18 -18.91 26.60
C PRO A 8 -15.68 -20.34 26.79
N GLY A 9 -16.60 -21.29 26.73
CA GLY A 9 -16.30 -22.70 26.96
C GLY A 9 -15.34 -23.24 25.90
N PRO A 10 -14.68 -24.39 26.14
CA PRO A 10 -13.70 -24.97 25.21
C PRO A 10 -14.24 -25.15 23.77
N ARG A 11 -15.54 -25.43 23.62
CA ARG A 11 -16.21 -25.54 22.31
C ARG A 11 -16.38 -24.20 21.61
N GLU A 12 -16.67 -23.12 22.33
CA GLU A 12 -16.76 -21.77 21.77
C GLU A 12 -15.37 -21.26 21.37
N GLN A 13 -14.36 -21.55 22.18
CA GLN A 13 -12.96 -21.27 21.83
C GLN A 13 -12.54 -22.03 20.57
N LEU A 14 -12.88 -23.32 20.45
CA LEU A 14 -12.62 -24.13 19.26
C LEU A 14 -13.40 -23.63 18.03
N ALA A 15 -14.65 -23.19 18.20
CA ALA A 15 -15.44 -22.62 17.11
C ALA A 15 -14.82 -21.30 16.60
N VAL A 16 -14.31 -20.45 17.50
CA VAL A 16 -13.57 -19.24 17.14
C VAL A 16 -12.27 -19.57 16.41
N VAL A 17 -11.54 -20.61 16.84
CA VAL A 17 -10.31 -21.06 16.16
C VAL A 17 -10.60 -21.67 14.80
N ASN A 18 -11.67 -22.46 14.64
CA ASN A 18 -12.05 -23.06 13.37
C ASN A 18 -12.66 -22.05 12.38
N ALA A 19 -13.31 -21.00 12.89
CA ALA A 19 -13.74 -19.86 12.09
C ALA A 19 -12.60 -18.87 11.81
N ALA A 20 -11.43 -19.06 12.43
CA ALA A 20 -10.28 -18.21 12.21
C ALA A 20 -9.82 -18.36 10.75
N PRO A 21 -9.67 -17.25 10.01
CA PRO A 21 -9.18 -17.26 8.64
C PRO A 21 -7.80 -17.93 8.58
N ASP A 22 -7.59 -18.86 7.66
CA ASP A 22 -6.31 -19.53 7.50
C ASP A 22 -5.21 -18.54 7.05
N LEU A 23 -4.28 -18.28 7.97
CA LEU A 23 -3.23 -17.26 7.85
C LEU A 23 -1.96 -17.77 7.18
N SER A 24 -1.91 -19.07 6.86
CA SER A 24 -0.83 -19.69 6.11
C SER A 24 -1.04 -19.61 4.59
N ARG A 25 -2.22 -19.13 4.17
CA ARG A 25 -2.59 -19.11 2.77
C ARG A 25 -1.87 -18.00 2.04
N SER A 26 -0.94 -18.40 1.17
CA SER A 26 -0.28 -17.49 0.25
C SER A 26 -1.28 -16.67 -0.58
N ALA A 27 -0.90 -15.44 -0.92
CA ALA A 27 -1.73 -14.54 -1.73
C ALA A 27 -2.18 -15.22 -3.03
N SER A 28 -3.48 -15.11 -3.31
CA SER A 28 -4.08 -15.71 -4.51
C SER A 28 -3.50 -15.10 -5.80
N VAL A 29 -3.53 -15.84 -6.91
CA VAL A 29 -3.10 -15.32 -8.22
C VAL A 29 -3.84 -14.01 -8.56
N ARG A 30 -5.14 -13.96 -8.29
CA ARG A 30 -5.96 -12.75 -8.50
C ARG A 30 -5.43 -11.56 -7.70
N GLU A 31 -5.12 -11.75 -6.43
CA GLU A 31 -4.62 -10.68 -5.57
C GLU A 31 -3.27 -10.16 -6.06
N ARG A 32 -2.37 -11.06 -6.47
CA ARG A 32 -1.07 -10.69 -7.05
C ARG A 32 -1.23 -9.87 -8.32
N VAL A 33 -2.10 -10.33 -9.24
CA VAL A 33 -2.37 -9.62 -10.51
C VAL A 33 -2.96 -8.23 -10.25
N VAL A 34 -3.96 -8.13 -9.39
CA VAL A 34 -4.58 -6.83 -9.04
C VAL A 34 -3.54 -5.90 -8.41
N SER A 35 -2.74 -6.41 -7.49
CA SER A 35 -1.67 -5.61 -6.85
C SER A 35 -0.65 -5.10 -7.87
N LEU A 36 -0.20 -5.94 -8.81
CA LEU A 36 0.73 -5.54 -9.86
C LEU A 36 0.12 -4.52 -10.82
N ALA A 37 -1.14 -4.72 -11.22
CA ALA A 37 -1.86 -3.75 -12.04
C ALA A 37 -1.98 -2.40 -11.34
N THR A 38 -2.28 -2.39 -10.04
CA THR A 38 -2.33 -1.18 -9.21
C THR A 38 -0.99 -0.46 -9.19
N LEU A 39 0.14 -1.17 -9.06
CA LEU A 39 1.47 -0.57 -9.12
C LEU A 39 1.79 0.01 -10.50
N ALA A 40 1.41 -0.70 -11.57
CA ALA A 40 1.61 -0.22 -12.93
C ALA A 40 0.82 1.09 -13.19
N VAL A 41 -0.43 1.15 -12.73
CA VAL A 41 -1.27 2.35 -12.82
C VAL A 41 -0.69 3.49 -11.99
N LEU A 42 -0.26 3.22 -10.76
CA LEU A 42 0.40 4.21 -9.91
C LEU A 42 1.65 4.80 -10.58
N TYR A 43 2.55 3.93 -11.05
CA TYR A 43 3.79 4.34 -11.68
C TYR A 43 3.53 5.15 -12.96
N ALA A 44 2.70 4.62 -13.87
CA ALA A 44 2.36 5.29 -15.11
C ALA A 44 1.70 6.64 -14.86
N GLY A 45 0.75 6.72 -13.92
CA GLY A 45 0.08 7.96 -13.56
C GLY A 45 1.04 9.03 -13.06
N LEU A 46 2.00 8.66 -12.19
CA LEU A 46 3.01 9.58 -11.69
C LEU A 46 3.96 10.06 -12.80
N VAL A 47 4.43 9.15 -13.66
CA VAL A 47 5.29 9.50 -14.80
C VAL A 47 4.55 10.44 -15.76
N THR A 48 3.33 10.10 -16.15
CA THR A 48 2.50 10.95 -17.04
C THR A 48 2.26 12.32 -16.42
N ALA A 49 2.04 12.42 -15.10
CA ALA A 49 1.83 13.70 -14.45
C ALA A 49 3.07 14.61 -14.46
N MET A 50 4.28 14.02 -14.49
CA MET A 50 5.54 14.77 -14.56
C MET A 50 5.97 15.09 -16.00
N GLU A 51 5.68 14.20 -16.96
CA GLU A 51 6.08 14.35 -18.37
C GLU A 51 5.10 15.17 -19.20
N CYS A 52 3.81 14.95 -19.01
CA CYS A 52 2.80 15.76 -19.67
C CYS A 52 2.65 17.02 -18.83
N ASN A 53 2.98 18.19 -19.39
CA ASN A 53 2.81 19.51 -18.77
C ASN A 53 1.35 19.77 -18.36
N LEU A 54 0.87 19.07 -17.33
CA LEU A 54 -0.50 19.12 -16.86
C LEU A 54 -0.74 20.46 -16.17
N PRO A 55 -1.97 21.00 -16.24
CA PRO A 55 -2.38 22.05 -15.34
C PRO A 55 -2.13 21.62 -13.89
N ARG A 56 -1.62 22.52 -13.03
CA ARG A 56 -1.25 22.19 -11.64
C ARG A 56 -2.37 21.47 -10.88
N ILE A 57 -3.63 21.86 -11.10
CA ILE A 57 -4.81 21.24 -10.49
C ILE A 57 -4.94 19.76 -10.89
N ALA A 58 -4.71 19.43 -12.17
CA ALA A 58 -4.74 18.04 -12.63
C ALA A 58 -3.61 17.22 -12.01
N GLY A 59 -2.40 17.77 -11.94
CA GLY A 59 -1.28 17.11 -11.27
C GLY A 59 -1.52 16.86 -9.77
N VAL A 60 -2.10 17.84 -9.05
CA VAL A 60 -2.54 17.66 -7.65
C VAL A 60 -3.59 16.54 -7.55
N GLY A 61 -4.53 16.47 -8.50
CA GLY A 61 -5.52 15.39 -8.57
C GLY A 61 -4.89 14.00 -8.68
N VAL A 62 -3.85 13.85 -9.52
CA VAL A 62 -3.11 12.59 -9.65
C VAL A 62 -2.44 12.20 -8.33
N TYR A 63 -1.85 13.16 -7.61
CA TYR A 63 -1.25 12.89 -6.30
C TYR A 63 -2.25 12.49 -5.23
N LEU A 64 -3.39 13.19 -5.16
CA LEU A 64 -4.45 12.83 -4.23
C LEU A 64 -4.97 11.42 -4.55
N ALA A 65 -5.15 11.09 -5.83
CA ALA A 65 -5.53 9.75 -6.25
C ALA A 65 -4.48 8.70 -5.85
N ALA A 66 -3.19 8.98 -6.06
CA ALA A 66 -2.10 8.10 -5.66
C ALA A 66 -2.03 7.90 -4.13
N LEU A 67 -2.22 8.97 -3.36
CA LEU A 67 -2.27 8.91 -1.91
C LEU A 67 -3.45 8.08 -1.43
N VAL A 68 -4.66 8.36 -1.93
CA VAL A 68 -5.86 7.60 -1.61
C VAL A 68 -5.70 6.14 -1.97
N LEU A 69 -5.09 5.83 -3.12
CA LEU A 69 -4.80 4.47 -3.55
C LEU A 69 -3.91 3.74 -2.53
N LEU A 70 -2.78 4.34 -2.14
CA LEU A 70 -1.86 3.77 -1.16
C LEU A 70 -2.53 3.61 0.21
N LEU A 71 -3.31 4.59 0.67
CA LEU A 71 -4.02 4.52 1.96
C LEU A 71 -5.13 3.46 1.96
N THR A 72 -5.90 3.37 0.87
CA THR A 72 -6.96 2.37 0.71
C THR A 72 -6.35 0.97 0.71
N TRP A 73 -5.26 0.79 -0.01
CA TRP A 73 -4.55 -0.47 -0.06
C TRP A 73 -3.96 -0.84 1.31
N ASN A 74 -3.39 0.14 2.00
CA ASN A 74 -2.92 0.00 3.36
C ASN A 74 -4.03 -0.46 4.32
N GLY A 75 -5.22 0.13 4.22
CA GLY A 75 -6.39 -0.27 5.01
C GLY A 75 -6.86 -1.70 4.70
N HIS A 76 -6.94 -2.06 3.42
CA HIS A 76 -7.25 -3.44 3.01
C HIS A 76 -6.31 -4.47 3.65
N HIS A 77 -5.02 -4.13 3.73
CA HIS A 77 -4.04 -4.99 4.37
C HIS A 77 -4.02 -4.90 5.90
N ASP A 78 -4.52 -3.82 6.51
CA ASP A 78 -4.71 -3.76 7.97
C ASP A 78 -5.80 -4.72 8.43
N ASP A 79 -6.89 -4.83 7.67
CA ASP A 79 -7.94 -5.79 7.97
C ASP A 79 -7.43 -7.24 7.87
N ALA A 80 -6.52 -7.49 6.92
CA ALA A 80 -5.76 -8.74 6.87
C ALA A 80 -4.77 -8.88 8.04
N ALA A 81 -4.23 -7.76 8.54
CA ALA A 81 -3.24 -7.75 9.62
C ALA A 81 -3.81 -7.87 11.04
N ARG A 82 -5.10 -7.53 11.24
CA ARG A 82 -5.84 -7.90 12.46
C ARG A 82 -5.80 -9.40 12.75
N ARG A 83 -5.55 -10.19 11.70
CA ARG A 83 -5.42 -11.64 11.78
C ARG A 83 -3.94 -12.08 11.77
N ARG A 84 -3.08 -11.38 11.01
CA ARG A 84 -1.61 -11.59 10.99
C ARG A 84 -0.83 -10.27 11.14
N PRO A 85 -0.21 -10.00 12.31
CA PRO A 85 0.52 -8.76 12.55
C PRO A 85 1.62 -8.49 11.52
N HIS A 86 1.80 -7.22 11.15
CA HIS A 86 2.89 -6.83 10.27
C HIS A 86 4.26 -6.94 10.93
N THR A 87 5.24 -7.36 10.14
CA THR A 87 6.65 -7.26 10.54
C THR A 87 7.13 -5.81 10.53
N ARG A 88 8.27 -5.52 11.19
CA ARG A 88 8.87 -4.18 11.16
C ARG A 88 9.18 -3.71 9.73
N LEU A 89 9.67 -4.62 8.88
CA LEU A 89 9.99 -4.32 7.49
C LEU A 89 8.74 -4.06 6.65
N GLU A 90 7.68 -4.83 6.85
CA GLU A 90 6.38 -4.60 6.20
C GLU A 90 5.82 -3.22 6.57
N LYS A 91 5.85 -2.84 7.86
CA LYS A 91 5.42 -1.51 8.31
C LYS A 91 6.27 -0.40 7.70
N ALA A 92 7.59 -0.57 7.66
CA ALA A 92 8.50 0.40 7.09
C ALA A 92 8.27 0.58 5.57
N ALA A 93 8.12 -0.50 4.81
CA ALA A 93 7.85 -0.44 3.37
C ALA A 93 6.50 0.24 3.08
N ARG A 94 5.49 -0.09 3.88
CA ARG A 94 4.14 0.48 3.77
C ARG A 94 4.11 1.98 4.06
N PHE A 95 4.72 2.39 5.16
CA PHE A 95 4.84 3.80 5.53
C PHE A 95 5.73 4.56 4.54
N GLY A 96 6.84 3.94 4.14
CA GLY A 96 7.79 4.48 3.17
C GLY A 96 7.11 4.81 1.83
N GLY A 97 6.26 3.93 1.29
CA GLY A 97 5.54 4.20 0.05
C GLY A 97 4.67 5.47 0.13
N VAL A 98 4.00 5.71 1.26
CA VAL A 98 3.18 6.91 1.48
C VAL A 98 4.04 8.15 1.65
N VAL A 99 5.07 8.09 2.49
CA VAL A 99 5.95 9.24 2.75
C VAL A 99 6.73 9.62 1.50
N LEU A 100 7.29 8.66 0.78
CA LEU A 100 8.11 8.90 -0.39
C LEU A 100 7.31 9.37 -1.61
N LEU A 101 5.96 9.28 -1.57
CA LEU A 101 5.10 9.95 -2.54
C LEU A 101 5.29 11.48 -2.52
N SER A 102 5.75 12.04 -1.39
CA SER A 102 6.08 13.47 -1.30
C SER A 102 7.21 13.90 -2.25
N ILE A 103 8.12 12.99 -2.62
CA ILE A 103 9.26 13.32 -3.49
C ILE A 103 8.75 13.77 -4.87
N PRO A 104 8.02 12.94 -5.63
CA PRO A 104 7.51 13.39 -6.92
C PRO A 104 6.42 14.49 -6.76
N ALA A 105 5.71 14.55 -5.62
CA ALA A 105 4.72 15.62 -5.36
C ALA A 105 5.37 17.02 -5.25
N THR A 106 6.51 17.10 -4.56
CA THR A 106 7.26 18.35 -4.38
C THR A 106 7.72 18.87 -5.73
N ASN A 107 8.22 17.99 -6.59
CA ASN A 107 8.65 18.32 -7.95
C ASN A 107 7.52 18.95 -8.78
N LEU A 108 6.33 18.34 -8.73
CA LEU A 108 5.19 18.79 -9.51
C LEU A 108 4.55 20.09 -8.98
N ILE A 109 4.52 20.29 -7.66
CA ILE A 109 3.89 21.47 -7.03
C ILE A 109 4.82 22.69 -7.09
N PHE A 110 6.10 22.49 -6.78
CA PHE A 110 7.06 23.59 -6.62
C PHE A 110 7.96 23.79 -7.84
N GLY A 111 7.87 22.94 -8.86
CA GLY A 111 8.61 23.09 -10.12
C GLY A 111 10.12 22.88 -9.99
N GLY A 112 10.59 22.31 -8.88
CA GLY A 112 12.00 21.99 -8.63
C GLY A 112 12.39 20.56 -9.02
N GLY A 113 11.59 19.91 -9.87
CA GLY A 113 11.79 18.52 -10.29
C GLY A 113 12.94 18.33 -11.28
N PRO A 114 13.35 17.08 -11.52
CA PRO A 114 14.43 16.79 -12.46
C PRO A 114 14.02 17.10 -13.89
N ASP A 115 14.86 17.84 -14.63
CA ASP A 115 14.58 18.25 -16.02
C ASP A 115 14.72 17.12 -17.06
N THR A 116 14.80 15.86 -16.63
CA THR A 116 15.05 14.73 -17.52
C THR A 116 14.05 13.61 -17.29
N LEU A 117 13.68 12.93 -18.38
CA LEU A 117 12.82 11.74 -18.35
C LEU A 117 13.34 10.67 -17.37
N ILE A 118 14.66 10.43 -17.35
CA ILE A 118 15.27 9.49 -16.40
C ILE A 118 14.99 9.90 -14.96
N GLY A 119 15.10 11.20 -14.64
CA GLY A 119 14.78 11.71 -13.32
C GLY A 119 13.30 11.53 -12.95
N HIS A 120 12.38 11.78 -13.86
CA HIS A 120 10.96 11.54 -13.63
C HIS A 120 10.65 10.05 -13.39
N LEU A 121 11.21 9.16 -14.21
CA LEU A 121 11.05 7.70 -14.04
C LEU A 121 11.57 7.24 -12.68
N LEU A 122 12.77 7.68 -12.28
CA LEU A 122 13.34 7.33 -10.98
C LEU A 122 12.49 7.86 -9.83
N THR A 123 12.01 9.10 -9.93
CA THR A 123 11.22 9.73 -8.85
C THR A 123 9.87 9.02 -8.66
N ALA A 124 9.20 8.63 -9.76
CA ALA A 124 7.98 7.83 -9.70
C ALA A 124 8.24 6.40 -9.20
N ALA A 125 9.42 5.84 -9.47
CA ALA A 125 9.78 4.50 -9.05
C ALA A 125 9.89 4.38 -7.52
N ILE A 126 10.36 5.41 -6.82
CA ILE A 126 10.61 5.34 -5.37
C ILE A 126 9.38 4.88 -4.57
N PRO A 127 8.23 5.58 -4.56
CA PRO A 127 7.05 5.13 -3.82
C PRO A 127 6.50 3.80 -4.35
N THR A 128 6.59 3.58 -5.68
CA THR A 128 6.12 2.35 -6.34
C THR A 128 6.91 1.12 -5.88
N VAL A 129 8.24 1.22 -5.79
CA VAL A 129 9.12 0.13 -5.34
C VAL A 129 8.88 -0.17 -3.86
N CYS A 130 8.68 0.84 -3.01
CA CYS A 130 8.31 0.59 -1.61
C CYS A 130 7.01 -0.21 -1.49
N ALA A 131 5.98 0.14 -2.26
CA ALA A 131 4.73 -0.62 -2.30
C ALA A 131 4.93 -2.03 -2.88
N ALA A 132 5.76 -2.19 -3.91
CA ALA A 132 6.12 -3.49 -4.48
C ALA A 132 6.84 -4.39 -3.47
N VAL A 133 7.82 -3.86 -2.75
CA VAL A 133 8.54 -4.58 -1.68
C VAL A 133 7.56 -5.03 -0.61
N TYR A 134 6.65 -4.16 -0.19
CA TYR A 134 5.60 -4.53 0.76
C TYR A 134 4.75 -5.71 0.25
N PHE A 135 4.34 -5.70 -1.03
CA PHE A 135 3.56 -6.81 -1.61
C PHE A 135 4.36 -8.10 -1.69
N VAL A 136 5.61 -8.04 -2.14
CA VAL A 136 6.47 -9.23 -2.22
C VAL A 136 6.68 -9.85 -0.84
N LEU A 137 6.89 -9.03 0.19
CA LEU A 137 6.99 -9.50 1.58
C LEU A 137 5.69 -10.16 2.04
N ARG A 138 4.54 -9.64 1.60
CA ARG A 138 3.23 -10.20 1.94
C ARG A 138 2.91 -11.48 1.17
N TRP A 139 3.41 -11.65 -0.05
CA TRP A 139 3.14 -12.84 -0.88
C TRP A 139 4.05 -14.03 -0.58
N LYS A 140 5.29 -13.78 -0.14
CA LYS A 140 6.30 -14.83 0.12
C LYS A 140 6.07 -15.61 1.42
N ARG A 141 5.18 -15.13 2.27
CA ARG A 141 4.82 -15.75 3.55
C ARG A 141 3.36 -16.14 3.55
#